data_AF-A0A946YQD3-F1
#
_entry.id   AF-A0A946YQD3-F1
#
_cell.length_a   1.000
_cell.length_b   1.000
_cell.length_c   1.000
_cell.angle_alpha   90.00
_cell.angle_beta   90.00
_cell.angle_gamma   90.00
#
_symmetry.space_group_name_H-M   'P 1'
#
loop_
_entity.id
_entity.type
_entity.pdbx_description
1 polymer ?
#
loop_
_entity_poly.entity_id
_entity_poly.type
_entity_poly.pdbx_seq_one_letter_code
_entity_poly.pdbx_strand_id
1 'polypeptide(L)' 'TPTVELGKGAEMGRFKLGSTVILLFGPETVSLGDSVKPDDPIKLGEAIASML' A
#
# COMPACT_ATOMS: atom_id res chain seq x y z
N THR A 1 23.23 15.84 7.10
CA THR A 1 21.86 15.32 6.88
C THR A 1 20.96 16.02 7.88
N PRO A 2 19.86 16.68 7.48
CA PRO A 2 18.98 17.33 8.47
C PRO A 2 18.36 16.29 9.40
N THR A 3 18.18 16.67 10.66
CA THR A 3 17.52 15.85 11.68
C THR A 3 16.04 15.71 11.34
N VAL A 4 15.53 14.48 11.31
CA VAL A 4 14.10 14.22 11.18
C VAL A 4 13.49 14.19 12.58
N GLU A 5 12.51 15.06 12.85
CA GLU A 5 11.73 15.02 14.09
C GLU A 5 10.33 14.44 13.84
N LEU A 6 9.97 13.40 14.60
CA LEU A 6 8.66 12.76 14.56
C LEU A 6 7.94 12.99 15.88
N GLY A 7 6.73 13.55 15.81
CA GLY A 7 5.85 13.70 16.95
C GLY A 7 5.31 12.37 17.47
N LYS A 8 4.64 12.39 18.63
CA LYS A 8 4.05 11.19 19.22
C LYS A 8 2.96 10.62 18.29
N GLY A 9 3.15 9.36 17.85
CA GLY A 9 2.26 8.70 16.88
C GLY A 9 2.59 8.98 15.41
N ALA A 10 3.64 9.75 15.12
CA ALA A 10 4.11 9.94 13.75
C ALA A 10 5.02 8.77 13.35
N GLU A 11 4.74 8.18 12.18
CA GLU A 11 5.55 7.14 11.57
C GLU A 11 6.31 7.69 10.36
N MET A 12 7.54 7.20 10.16
CA MET A 12 8.31 7.45 8.93
C MET A 12 8.62 6.14 8.24
N GLY A 13 8.05 5.95 7.04
CA GLY A 13 8.43 4.88 6.14
C GLY A 13 9.69 5.25 5.35
N ARG A 14 10.81 4.55 5.57
CA ARG A 14 12.02 4.68 4.75
C ARG A 14 12.08 3.52 3.76
N PHE A 15 11.54 3.72 2.57
CA PHE A 15 11.61 2.74 1.49
C PHE A 15 12.91 2.90 0.71
N LYS A 16 13.85 1.97 0.88
CA LYS A 16 15.21 2.07 0.31
C LYS A 16 15.31 1.66 -1.16
N LEU A 17 14.36 0.87 -1.68
CA LEU A 17 14.46 0.22 -3.01
C LEU A 17 13.12 0.19 -3.79
N GLY A 18 12.09 0.90 -3.33
CA GLY A 18 10.73 0.71 -3.81
C GLY A 18 10.13 -0.57 -3.20
N SER A 19 9.00 -0.43 -2.52
CA SER A 19 8.28 -1.55 -1.92
C SER A 19 7.35 -2.18 -2.96
N THR A 20 7.92 -2.99 -3.84
CA THR A 20 7.08 -3.82 -4.72
C THR A 20 6.61 -5.04 -3.94
N VAL A 21 5.29 -5.21 -3.84
CA VAL A 21 4.66 -6.39 -3.24
C VAL A 21 3.90 -7.12 -4.34
N ILE A 22 4.02 -8.45 -4.37
CA ILE A 22 3.19 -9.32 -5.21
C ILE A 22 2.33 -10.17 -4.25
N LEU A 23 1.01 -10.07 -4.39
CA LEU A 23 0.04 -10.82 -3.60
C LEU A 23 -0.61 -11.89 -4.47
N LEU A 24 -0.72 -13.11 -3.95
CA LEU A 24 -1.35 -14.25 -4.62
C LEU A 24 -2.57 -14.69 -3.82
N PHE A 25 -3.68 -14.96 -4.51
CA PHE A 25 -4.94 -15.40 -3.92
C PHE A 25 -5.42 -16.67 -4.61
N GLY A 26 -6.28 -17.44 -3.93
CA GLY A 26 -6.95 -18.58 -4.56
C GLY A 26 -7.87 -18.11 -5.70
N PRO A 27 -8.18 -18.98 -6.66
CA PRO A 27 -9.11 -18.64 -7.74
C PRO A 27 -10.45 -18.18 -7.14
N GLU A 28 -10.99 -17.08 -7.68
CA GLU A 28 -12.31 -16.56 -7.31
C GLU A 28 -12.48 -16.21 -5.82
N THR A 29 -11.41 -15.78 -5.13
CA THR A 29 -11.48 -15.42 -3.71
C THR A 29 -11.53 -13.92 -3.42
N VAL A 30 -11.11 -13.08 -4.37
CA VAL A 30 -11.04 -11.63 -4.20
C VAL A 30 -11.51 -10.88 -5.44
N SER A 31 -12.10 -9.70 -5.22
CA SER A 31 -12.42 -8.72 -6.26
C SER A 31 -11.65 -7.44 -6.02
N LEU A 32 -10.88 -6.99 -7.00
CA LEU A 32 -10.15 -5.73 -6.94
C LEU A 32 -11.11 -4.55 -7.15
N GLY A 33 -10.86 -3.44 -6.44
CA GLY A 33 -11.61 -2.21 -6.64
C GLY A 33 -11.31 -1.57 -8.00
N ASP A 34 -12.29 -0.86 -8.56
CA ASP A 34 -12.14 -0.18 -9.86
C ASP A 34 -11.02 0.87 -9.88
N SER A 35 -10.61 1.41 -8.73
CA SER A 35 -9.52 2.38 -8.60
C SER A 35 -8.13 1.75 -8.52
N VAL A 36 -8.02 0.42 -8.63
CA VAL A 36 -6.74 -0.31 -8.57
C VAL A 36 -6.32 -0.69 -9.98
N LYS A 37 -5.83 0.29 -10.74
CA LYS A 37 -5.32 0.11 -12.10
C LYS A 37 -3.84 0.50 -12.19
N PRO A 38 -3.16 0.19 -13.31
CA PRO A 38 -1.81 0.69 -13.54
C PRO A 38 -1.76 2.22 -13.38
N ASP A 39 -0.67 2.70 -12.77
CA ASP A 39 -0.38 4.12 -12.50
C ASP A 39 -1.30 4.84 -11.50
N ASP A 40 -2.36 4.19 -11.01
CA ASP A 40 -3.20 4.77 -9.96
C ASP A 40 -2.44 4.82 -8.62
N PRO A 41 -2.43 5.98 -7.93
CA PRO A 41 -1.73 6.11 -6.65
C PRO A 41 -2.51 5.40 -5.54
N ILE A 42 -1.82 4.54 -4.78
CA ILE A 42 -2.38 3.88 -3.60
C ILE A 42 -1.90 4.56 -2.32
N LYS A 43 -2.81 4.75 -1.36
CA LYS A 43 -2.47 5.25 -0.02
C LYS A 43 -2.38 4.12 1.00
N LEU A 44 -1.51 4.30 1.99
CA LEU A 44 -1.47 3.38 3.14
C LEU A 44 -2.83 3.36 3.85
N GLY A 45 -3.35 2.15 4.08
CA GLY A 45 -4.67 1.94 4.71
C GLY A 45 -5.85 2.00 3.74
N GLU A 46 -5.63 2.26 2.45
CA GLU A 46 -6.67 2.20 1.44
C GLU A 46 -7.10 0.75 1.17
N ALA A 47 -8.41 0.52 1.07
CA ALA A 47 -8.95 -0.78 0.68
C ALA A 47 -8.82 -0.95 -0.84
N ILE A 48 -8.02 -1.94 -1.26
CA ILE A 48 -7.75 -2.24 -2.68
C ILE A 48 -8.54 -3.44 -3.23
N ALA A 49 -9.10 -4.25 -2.34
CA ALA A 49 -9.85 -5.45 -2.70
C ALA A 49 -10.89 -5.78 -1.64
N SER A 50 -11.87 -6.59 -2.02
CA SER A 50 -12.84 -7.22 -1.12
C SER A 50 -12.86 -8.74 -1.34
N MET A 51 -13.31 -9.48 -0.33
CA MET A 51 -13.56 -10.92 -0.47
C MET A 51 -14.79 -11.12 -1.37
N LEU A 52 -14.72 -12.12 -2.25
CA LEU A 52 -15.87 -12.59 -3.03
C LEU A 52 -16.83 -13.42 -2.17
#